data_AF-A0AAN8FT29-F1
#
_entry.id   AF-A0AAN8FT29-F1
#
_cell.length_a   1.000
_cell.length_b   1.000
_cell.length_c   1.000
_cell.angle_alpha   90.00
_cell.angle_beta   90.00
_cell.angle_gamma   90.00
#
_symmetry.space_group_name_H-M   'P 1'
#
loop_
_entity.id
_entity.type
_entity.pdbx_description
1 polymer ?
#
loop_
_entity_poly.entity_id
_entity_poly.type
_entity_poly.pdbx_seq_one_letter_code
_entity_poly.pdbx_strand_id
1 'polypeptide(L)'
;MFDTATSANDPIFYLHHCFVDYIWEQWRQQRQTRADRETLYPPDNQLCASPQHFAAATMNPFAPMRNIDGLSNKYTDNLYEYAARPFCTQALPQCGSKYLFCDLSHGQPRCAAKMKVGGQCGSFVMGEKACYNGVCRGGRCVAEGAAQPTPAPRPIPTPAPVIVAPQ
;
A
#
# COMPACT_ATOMS: atom_id res chain seq x y z
N MET A 1 5.66 10.97 1.34
CA MET A 1 6.28 9.73 1.86
C MET A 1 7.74 9.42 1.43
N PHE A 2 8.49 10.27 0.71
CA PHE A 2 9.86 9.90 0.28
C PHE A 2 10.88 9.88 1.44
N ASP A 3 10.81 10.87 2.33
CA ASP A 3 11.65 10.95 3.54
C ASP A 3 11.06 10.07 4.64
N THR A 4 11.86 9.15 5.18
CA THR A 4 11.44 8.20 6.23
C THR A 4 11.08 8.93 7.52
N ALA A 5 11.84 9.96 7.91
CA ALA A 5 11.68 10.66 9.18
C ALA A 5 10.34 11.39 9.30
N THR A 6 9.80 11.86 8.17
CA THR A 6 8.51 12.58 8.12
C THR A 6 7.45 11.81 7.35
N SER A 7 7.71 10.57 6.92
CA SER A 7 6.80 9.80 6.08
C SER A 7 5.44 9.61 6.74
N ALA A 8 5.41 9.39 8.06
CA ALA A 8 4.21 9.20 8.86
C ALA A 8 3.30 10.44 8.97
N ASN A 9 3.80 11.63 8.61
CA ASN A 9 2.98 12.85 8.59
C ASN A 9 2.06 12.92 7.36
N ASP A 10 2.31 12.11 6.34
CA ASP A 10 1.49 12.02 5.13
C ASP A 10 0.38 10.99 5.33
N PRO A 11 -0.92 11.34 5.26
CA PRO A 11 -2.01 10.41 5.56
C PRO A 11 -2.00 9.12 4.72
N ILE A 12 -1.42 9.16 3.52
CA ILE A 12 -1.29 7.97 2.67
C ILE A 12 -0.32 6.92 3.25
N PHE A 13 0.52 7.30 4.22
CA PHE A 13 1.41 6.40 4.96
C PHE A 13 0.67 5.22 5.55
N TYR A 14 -0.46 5.48 6.23
CA TYR A 14 -1.25 4.45 6.88
C TYR A 14 -1.88 3.51 5.85
N LEU A 15 -2.43 4.05 4.76
CA LEU A 15 -3.02 3.24 3.68
C LEU A 15 -1.99 2.35 3.00
N HIS A 16 -0.78 2.88 2.79
CA HIS A 16 0.32 2.12 2.21
C HIS A 16 0.77 0.99 3.16
N HIS A 17 0.96 1.28 4.44
CA HIS A 17 1.42 0.29 5.41
C HIS A 17 0.36 -0.75 5.74
N CYS A 18 -0.94 -0.43 5.71
CA CYS A 18 -2.01 -1.42 5.76
C CYS A 18 -1.94 -2.40 4.58
N PHE A 19 -1.58 -1.92 3.38
CA PHE A 19 -1.40 -2.80 2.23
C PHE A 19 -0.15 -3.68 2.34
N VAL A 20 0.94 -3.15 2.91
CA VAL A 20 2.16 -3.94 3.19
C VAL A 20 1.87 -5.01 4.25
N ASP A 21 1.19 -4.66 5.34
CA ASP A 21 0.79 -5.60 6.40
C ASP A 21 -0.17 -6.66 5.85
N TYR A 22 -1.11 -6.29 4.98
CA TYR A 22 -1.94 -7.25 4.25
C TYR A 22 -1.11 -8.28 3.46
N ILE A 23 -0.12 -7.82 2.67
CA ILE A 23 0.75 -8.73 1.91
C ILE A 23 1.52 -9.67 2.85
N TRP A 24 2.05 -9.12 3.94
CA TRP A 24 2.78 -9.89 4.93
C TRP A 24 1.87 -10.93 5.61
N GLU A 25 0.65 -10.56 5.99
CA GLU A 25 -0.32 -11.47 6.57
C GLU A 25 -0.70 -12.60 5.59
N GLN A 26 -0.92 -12.30 4.31
CA GLN A 26 -1.12 -13.34 3.30
C GLN A 26 0.05 -14.32 3.24
N TRP A 27 1.28 -13.83 3.33
CA TRP A 27 2.48 -14.68 3.36
C TRP A 27 2.52 -15.54 4.62
N ARG A 28 2.25 -14.96 5.80
CA ARG A 28 2.17 -15.71 7.08
C ARG A 28 1.14 -16.83 6.99
N GLN A 29 -0.01 -16.54 6.38
CA GLN A 29 -1.08 -17.51 6.19
C GLN A 29 -0.67 -18.70 5.32
N GLN A 30 0.13 -18.45 4.28
CA GLN A 30 0.57 -19.48 3.34
C GLN A 30 1.82 -20.25 3.78
N ARG A 31 2.66 -19.66 4.64
CA ARG A 31 4.02 -20.17 4.90
C ARG A 31 4.27 -20.60 6.34
N GLN A 32 3.43 -20.20 7.28
CA GLN A 32 3.62 -20.45 8.71
C GLN A 32 2.39 -21.13 9.30
N THR A 33 2.61 -22.07 10.22
CA THR A 33 1.54 -22.56 11.08
C THR A 33 1.07 -21.44 12.01
N ARG A 34 -0.10 -21.61 12.63
CA ARG A 34 -0.62 -20.60 13.56
C ARG A 34 0.31 -20.34 14.74
N ALA A 35 1.03 -21.36 15.23
CA ALA A 35 2.00 -21.24 16.30
C ALA A 35 3.28 -20.52 15.85
N ASP A 36 3.77 -20.82 14.65
CA ASP A 36 4.94 -20.17 14.07
C ASP A 36 4.76 -18.66 13.93
N ARG A 37 3.55 -18.21 13.57
CA ARG A 37 3.24 -16.79 13.36
C ARG A 37 3.47 -15.94 14.59
N GLU A 38 3.38 -16.51 15.80
CA GLU A 38 3.54 -15.76 17.05
C GLU A 38 4.98 -15.77 17.57
N THR A 39 5.86 -16.62 17.01
CA THR A 39 7.20 -16.87 17.60
C THR A 39 8.35 -16.72 16.62
N LEU A 40 8.14 -16.91 15.31
CA LEU A 40 9.19 -16.81 14.31
C LEU A 40 9.52 -15.35 13.97
N TYR A 41 10.47 -14.80 14.72
CA TYR A 41 11.09 -13.49 14.48
C TYR A 41 12.48 -13.67 13.84
N PRO A 42 12.95 -12.74 12.97
CA PRO A 42 14.32 -12.78 12.46
C PRO A 42 15.37 -12.82 13.59
N PRO A 43 16.48 -13.55 13.42
CA PRO A 43 17.52 -13.58 14.44
C PRO A 43 18.15 -12.19 14.63
N ASP A 44 18.49 -11.87 15.87
CA ASP A 44 19.15 -10.61 16.24
C ASP A 44 20.51 -10.52 15.54
N ASN A 45 20.64 -9.56 14.61
CA ASN A 45 21.87 -9.33 13.86
C ASN A 45 22.12 -7.83 13.69
N GLN A 46 23.08 -7.31 14.44
CA GLN A 46 23.44 -5.87 14.42
C GLN A 46 24.03 -5.41 13.09
N LEU A 47 24.52 -6.33 12.25
CA LEU A 47 24.98 -5.99 10.90
C LEU A 47 23.80 -5.75 9.94
N CYS A 48 22.59 -6.21 10.28
CA CYS A 48 21.40 -6.08 9.44
C CYS A 48 20.41 -5.02 9.95
N ALA A 49 20.25 -4.90 11.26
CA ALA A 49 19.32 -3.95 11.88
C ALA A 49 19.84 -3.49 13.24
N SER A 50 19.43 -2.29 13.66
CA SER A 50 19.79 -1.80 15.00
C SER A 50 19.10 -2.64 16.09
N PRO A 51 19.67 -2.68 17.33
CA PRO A 51 19.08 -3.45 18.43
C PRO A 51 17.64 -3.07 18.79
N GLN A 52 17.20 -1.86 18.42
CA GLN A 52 15.82 -1.41 18.64
C GLN A 52 14.80 -2.20 17.80
N HIS A 53 15.24 -2.94 16.77
CA HIS A 53 14.39 -3.81 15.96
C HIS A 53 14.42 -5.28 16.40
N PHE A 54 15.15 -5.62 17.45
CA PHE A 54 15.25 -7.00 17.95
C PHE A 54 13.98 -7.42 18.66
N ALA A 55 13.73 -8.74 18.68
CA ALA A 55 12.47 -9.31 19.15
C ALA A 55 12.14 -8.89 20.60
N ALA A 56 13.15 -8.91 21.47
CA ALA A 56 13.01 -8.61 22.89
C ALA A 56 13.05 -7.10 23.23
N ALA A 57 13.38 -6.24 22.27
CA ALA A 57 13.43 -4.80 22.50
C ALA A 57 12.02 -4.21 22.68
N THR A 58 11.91 -3.14 23.47
CA THR A 58 10.65 -2.41 23.66
C THR A 58 10.14 -1.86 22.33
N MET A 59 8.87 -2.13 22.04
CA MET A 59 8.16 -1.60 20.88
C MET A 59 7.76 -0.16 21.16
N ASN A 60 8.68 0.79 20.95
CA ASN A 60 8.41 2.19 21.20
C ASN A 60 7.39 2.76 20.19
N PRO A 61 6.46 3.65 20.61
CA PRO A 61 6.27 4.19 21.97
C PRO A 61 5.31 3.36 22.87
N PHE A 62 5.00 2.11 22.51
CA PHE A 62 3.92 1.31 23.10
C PHE A 62 4.36 0.44 24.29
N ALA A 63 5.14 0.99 25.22
CA ALA A 63 5.49 0.28 26.45
C ALA A 63 4.22 -0.17 27.21
N PRO A 64 4.20 -1.39 27.80
CA PRO A 64 5.33 -2.30 28.04
C PRO A 64 5.59 -3.34 26.94
N MET A 65 5.00 -3.20 25.75
CA MET A 65 5.12 -4.20 24.69
C MET A 65 6.53 -4.27 24.11
N ARG A 66 6.93 -5.46 23.64
CA ARG A 66 8.15 -5.74 22.89
C ARG A 66 7.84 -5.92 21.40
N ASN A 67 8.83 -5.80 20.53
CA ASN A 67 8.63 -5.94 19.09
C ASN A 67 8.04 -7.30 18.70
N ILE A 68 8.45 -8.38 19.38
CA ILE A 68 7.88 -9.72 19.14
C ILE A 68 6.38 -9.80 19.42
N ASP A 69 5.86 -8.98 20.34
CA ASP A 69 4.43 -8.98 20.67
C ASP A 69 3.59 -8.44 19.50
N GLY A 70 4.21 -7.72 18.54
CA GLY A 70 3.61 -7.31 17.27
C GLY A 70 3.27 -8.48 16.33
N LEU A 71 3.79 -9.68 16.59
CA LEU A 71 3.49 -10.87 15.79
C LEU A 71 2.16 -11.55 16.16
N SER A 72 1.54 -11.20 17.28
CA SER A 72 0.41 -11.97 17.82
C SER A 72 -0.75 -12.13 16.82
N ASN A 73 -1.33 -13.34 16.76
CA ASN A 73 -2.52 -13.59 15.95
C ASN A 73 -3.74 -12.80 16.48
N LYS A 74 -3.69 -12.32 17.74
CA LYS A 74 -4.80 -11.58 18.36
C LYS A 74 -5.21 -10.33 17.59
N TYR A 75 -4.31 -9.70 16.84
CA TYR A 75 -4.64 -8.55 16.01
C TYR A 75 -5.64 -8.92 14.91
N THR A 76 -5.37 -10.01 14.19
CA THR A 76 -6.27 -10.51 13.13
C THR A 76 -7.44 -11.33 13.67
N ASP A 77 -7.36 -11.85 14.89
CA ASP A 77 -8.46 -12.58 15.51
C ASP A 77 -9.52 -11.64 16.14
N ASN A 78 -9.10 -10.49 16.69
CA ASN A 78 -9.96 -9.67 17.57
C ASN A 78 -10.02 -8.18 17.23
N LEU A 79 -9.09 -7.63 16.42
CA LEU A 79 -9.00 -6.19 16.20
C LEU A 79 -9.36 -5.78 14.78
N TYR A 80 -8.79 -6.43 13.78
CA TYR A 80 -9.05 -6.12 12.38
C TYR A 80 -9.05 -7.36 11.50
N GLU A 81 -9.69 -7.25 10.36
CA GLU A 81 -9.62 -8.22 9.28
C GLU A 81 -9.32 -7.54 7.95
N TYR A 82 -8.80 -8.31 7.00
CA TYR A 82 -8.50 -7.83 5.67
C TYR A 82 -9.56 -8.24 4.66
N ALA A 83 -10.08 -7.27 3.90
CA ALA A 83 -10.87 -7.57 2.73
C ALA A 83 -10.02 -8.28 1.66
N ALA A 84 -10.65 -9.19 0.91
CA ALA A 84 -10.00 -9.85 -0.20
C ALA A 84 -9.52 -8.83 -1.26
N ARG A 85 -8.38 -9.11 -1.89
CA ARG A 85 -7.94 -8.32 -3.04
C ARG A 85 -9.02 -8.32 -4.13
N PRO A 86 -9.20 -7.18 -4.83
CA PRO A 86 -10.00 -7.16 -6.04
C PRO A 86 -9.52 -8.24 -7.00
N PHE A 87 -10.47 -9.03 -7.50
CA PHE A 87 -10.22 -10.06 -8.50
C PHE A 87 -11.04 -9.76 -9.76
N CYS A 88 -10.62 -10.37 -10.86
CA CYS A 88 -11.36 -10.31 -12.11
C CYS A 88 -11.17 -11.64 -12.86
N THR A 89 -11.98 -11.86 -13.88
CA THR A 89 -11.88 -13.02 -14.78
C THR A 89 -12.14 -12.57 -16.21
N GLN A 90 -11.96 -13.46 -17.19
CA GLN A 90 -12.34 -13.17 -18.57
C GLN A 90 -13.84 -12.86 -18.69
N ALA A 91 -14.69 -13.57 -17.93
CA ALA A 91 -16.15 -13.36 -17.93
C ALA A 91 -16.57 -12.12 -17.14
N LEU A 92 -15.78 -11.72 -16.13
CA LEU A 92 -16.01 -10.54 -15.30
C LEU A 92 -14.74 -9.65 -15.31
N PRO A 93 -14.48 -8.88 -16.39
CA PRO A 93 -13.23 -8.14 -16.58
C PRO A 93 -13.19 -6.81 -15.81
N GLN A 94 -13.98 -6.68 -14.76
CA GLN A 94 -14.16 -5.44 -14.00
C GLN A 94 -13.62 -5.61 -12.58
N CYS A 95 -12.76 -4.70 -12.15
CA CYS A 95 -12.08 -4.74 -10.86
C CYS A 95 -12.76 -3.89 -9.77
N GLY A 96 -14.00 -3.44 -10.00
CA GLY A 96 -14.78 -2.67 -9.03
C GLY A 96 -14.24 -1.27 -8.71
N SER A 97 -13.23 -0.77 -9.43
CA SER A 97 -12.62 0.54 -9.19
C SER A 97 -12.24 1.22 -10.49
N LYS A 98 -12.50 2.53 -10.60
CA LYS A 98 -12.09 3.35 -11.74
C LYS A 98 -10.57 3.47 -11.90
N TYR A 99 -9.81 3.14 -10.85
CA TYR A 99 -8.34 3.18 -10.83
C TYR A 99 -7.70 1.83 -11.15
N LEU A 100 -8.51 0.76 -11.27
CA LEU A 100 -8.02 -0.58 -11.58
C LEU A 100 -8.50 -1.02 -12.96
N PHE A 101 -7.78 -1.95 -13.57
CA PHE A 101 -8.21 -2.69 -14.75
C PHE A 101 -7.88 -4.16 -14.57
N CYS A 102 -8.56 -5.02 -15.32
CA CYS A 102 -8.25 -6.45 -15.34
C CYS A 102 -7.13 -6.70 -16.34
N ASP A 103 -5.98 -7.17 -15.86
CA ASP A 103 -4.86 -7.64 -16.67
C ASP A 103 -5.16 -9.06 -17.17
N LEU A 104 -5.38 -9.20 -18.47
CA LEU A 104 -5.69 -10.46 -19.15
C LEU A 104 -4.53 -10.94 -20.03
N SER A 105 -3.53 -10.08 -20.26
CA SER A 105 -2.40 -10.35 -21.17
C SER A 105 -1.22 -11.06 -20.49
N HIS A 106 -1.17 -11.09 -19.16
CA HIS A 106 0.00 -11.61 -18.42
C HIS A 106 -0.29 -12.83 -17.54
N GLY A 107 -1.09 -13.78 -18.04
CA GLY A 107 -1.37 -15.06 -17.38
C GLY A 107 -2.71 -15.09 -16.66
N GLN A 108 -2.72 -15.52 -15.40
CA GLN A 108 -3.96 -15.58 -14.62
C GLN A 108 -4.55 -14.18 -14.44
N PRO A 109 -5.85 -13.97 -14.76
CA PRO A 109 -6.51 -12.68 -14.65
C PRO A 109 -6.30 -12.06 -13.26
N ARG A 110 -5.86 -10.80 -13.23
CA ARG A 110 -5.62 -10.08 -11.98
C ARG A 110 -5.95 -8.60 -12.13
N CYS A 111 -6.40 -8.01 -11.04
CA CYS A 111 -6.61 -6.57 -10.99
C CYS A 111 -5.29 -5.83 -10.79
N ALA A 112 -5.01 -4.89 -11.68
CA ALA A 112 -3.81 -4.05 -11.67
C ALA A 112 -4.19 -2.56 -11.68
N ALA A 113 -3.31 -1.71 -11.15
CA ALA A 113 -3.49 -0.27 -11.15
C ALA A 113 -3.35 0.30 -12.57
N LYS A 114 -4.29 1.16 -12.97
CA LYS A 114 -4.23 1.85 -14.25
C LYS A 114 -3.03 2.80 -14.32
N MET A 115 -2.44 2.88 -15.50
CA MET A 115 -1.32 3.75 -15.78
C MET A 115 -1.77 5.19 -16.03
N LYS A 116 -1.01 6.16 -15.53
CA LYS A 116 -1.17 7.57 -15.90
C LYS A 116 -0.75 7.79 -17.35
N VAL A 117 -1.12 8.95 -17.91
CA VAL A 117 -0.64 9.43 -19.22
C VAL A 117 0.90 9.35 -19.27
N GLY A 118 1.42 8.83 -20.37
CA GLY A 118 2.85 8.50 -20.58
C GLY A 118 3.26 7.09 -20.13
N GLY A 119 2.43 6.39 -19.36
CA GLY A 119 2.70 5.01 -18.93
C GLY A 119 2.71 4.01 -20.08
N GLN A 120 3.44 2.90 -19.91
CA GLN A 120 3.68 1.89 -20.94
C GLN A 120 2.56 0.84 -20.96
N CYS A 121 1.62 1.00 -21.89
CA CYS A 121 0.47 0.10 -22.02
C CYS A 121 0.60 -0.94 -23.13
N GLY A 122 1.70 -0.93 -23.89
CA GLY A 122 1.88 -1.77 -25.08
C GLY A 122 1.89 -3.28 -24.84
N SER A 123 2.10 -3.73 -23.60
CA SER A 123 2.05 -5.16 -23.25
C SER A 123 0.64 -5.67 -22.94
N PHE A 124 -0.37 -4.81 -22.89
CA PHE A 124 -1.77 -5.19 -22.70
C PHE A 124 -2.49 -5.25 -24.05
N VAL A 125 -2.62 -6.45 -24.60
CA VAL A 125 -2.99 -6.71 -26.01
C VAL A 125 -4.37 -7.34 -26.18
N MET A 126 -5.07 -7.65 -25.08
CA MET A 126 -6.39 -8.30 -25.07
C MET A 126 -7.55 -7.29 -25.01
N GLY A 127 -7.28 -6.02 -25.31
CA GLY A 127 -8.26 -4.94 -25.28
C GLY A 127 -8.50 -4.35 -23.89
N GLU A 128 -7.55 -4.50 -22.97
CA GLU A 128 -7.67 -4.00 -21.61
C GLU A 128 -7.66 -2.47 -21.52
N LYS A 129 -8.48 -1.91 -20.63
CA LYS A 129 -8.55 -0.46 -20.36
C LYS A 129 -7.48 -0.01 -19.37
N ALA A 130 -6.22 -0.25 -19.72
CA ALA A 130 -5.08 -0.14 -18.84
C ALA A 130 -4.69 1.32 -18.49
N CYS A 131 -5.16 2.30 -19.26
CA CYS A 131 -4.88 3.72 -19.05
C CYS A 131 -5.95 4.42 -18.20
N TYR A 132 -5.51 5.27 -17.26
CA TYR A 132 -6.36 6.12 -16.45
C TYR A 132 -6.68 7.43 -17.20
N ASN A 133 -7.97 7.73 -17.41
CA ASN A 133 -8.45 8.89 -18.18
C ASN A 133 -7.76 9.04 -19.55
N GLY A 134 -7.59 7.93 -20.27
CA GLY A 134 -6.91 7.92 -21.56
C GLY A 134 -6.96 6.56 -22.25
N VAL A 135 -6.32 6.47 -23.40
CA VAL A 135 -6.24 5.25 -24.23
C VAL A 135 -4.82 4.84 -24.53
N CYS A 136 -4.62 3.57 -24.81
CA CYS A 136 -3.33 3.07 -25.28
C CYS A 136 -3.14 3.39 -26.76
N ARG A 137 -2.14 4.20 -27.11
CA ARG A 137 -1.78 4.51 -28.49
C ARG A 137 -0.26 4.47 -28.64
N GLY A 138 0.23 3.70 -29.62
CA GLY A 138 1.67 3.52 -29.82
C GLY A 138 2.38 2.94 -28.59
N GLY A 139 1.70 2.07 -27.84
CA GLY A 139 2.23 1.45 -26.62
C GLY A 139 2.30 2.37 -25.40
N ARG A 140 1.76 3.59 -25.48
CA ARG A 140 1.71 4.54 -24.35
C ARG A 140 0.32 5.07 -24.09
N CYS A 141 0.03 5.36 -22.82
CA CYS A 141 -1.21 6.00 -22.42
C CYS A 141 -1.21 7.46 -22.87
N VAL A 142 -2.21 7.85 -23.67
CA VAL A 142 -2.45 9.22 -24.12
C VAL A 142 -3.80 9.70 -23.58
N ALA A 143 -3.93 11.00 -23.28
CA ALA A 143 -5.19 11.56 -22.81
C ALA A 143 -6.28 11.45 -23.89
N GLU A 144 -7.50 11.06 -23.52
CA GLU A 144 -8.67 11.19 -24.38
C GLU A 144 -9.33 12.55 -24.12
N GLY A 145 -9.30 13.44 -25.13
CA GLY A 145 -9.83 14.79 -25.02
C GLY A 145 -8.98 15.72 -24.16
N ALA A 146 -9.12 17.04 -24.34
CA ALA A 146 -8.38 18.04 -23.59
C ALA A 146 -8.58 17.80 -22.08
N ALA A 147 -7.54 17.35 -21.40
CA ALA A 147 -7.52 17.34 -19.95
C ALA A 147 -7.84 18.77 -19.51
N GLN A 148 -9.00 18.99 -18.87
CA GLN A 148 -9.16 20.21 -18.10
C GLN A 148 -8.01 20.21 -17.10
N PRO A 149 -7.16 21.25 -17.09
CA PRO A 149 -6.06 21.32 -16.14
C PRO A 149 -6.69 21.21 -14.75
N THR A 150 -6.29 20.20 -13.99
CA THR A 150 -6.63 20.10 -12.58
C THR A 150 -6.23 21.44 -11.96
N PRO A 151 -7.17 22.23 -11.40
CA PRO A 151 -6.81 23.47 -10.75
C PRO A 151 -5.78 23.14 -9.67
N ALA A 152 -4.72 23.94 -9.60
CA ALA A 152 -3.75 23.82 -8.51
C ALA A 152 -4.52 23.79 -7.18
N PRO A 153 -4.11 22.94 -6.22
CA PRO A 153 -4.69 22.95 -4.89
C PRO A 153 -4.68 24.39 -4.37
N ARG A 154 -5.83 24.91 -3.92
CA ARG A 154 -5.85 26.22 -3.28
C ARG A 154 -4.88 26.17 -2.10
N PRO A 155 -4.00 27.17 -1.92
CA PRO A 155 -3.19 27.26 -0.72
C PRO A 155 -4.14 27.17 0.48
N ILE A 156 -3.93 26.16 1.33
CA ILE A 156 -4.61 26.11 2.61
C ILE A 156 -4.08 27.30 3.41
N PRO A 157 -4.93 28.23 3.88
CA PRO A 157 -4.47 29.29 4.76
C PRO A 157 -3.91 28.64 6.01
N THR A 158 -2.58 28.67 6.18
CA THR A 158 -1.96 28.24 7.43
C THR A 158 -2.37 29.26 8.49
N PRO A 159 -3.11 28.87 9.55
CA PRO A 159 -3.38 29.78 10.65
C PRO A 159 -2.05 30.22 11.26
N ALA A 160 -1.94 31.50 11.59
CA ALA A 160 -0.75 32.06 12.23
C ALA A 160 -0.41 31.26 13.50
N PRO A 161 0.88 31.03 13.81
CA PRO A 161 1.28 30.35 15.02
C PRO A 161 0.71 31.09 16.24
N VAL A 162 0.04 30.34 17.11
CA VAL A 162 -0.45 30.85 18.39
C VAL A 162 0.79 31.18 19.24
N ILE A 163 1.02 32.47 19.46
CA ILE A 163 2.06 32.94 20.38
C ILE A 163 1.59 32.59 21.79
N VAL A 164 2.14 31.51 22.35
CA VAL A 164 1.95 31.18 23.77
C VAL A 164 2.86 32.12 24.56
N ALA A 165 2.27 33.05 25.29
CA ALA A 165 3.01 33.93 26.19
C ALA A 165 3.67 33.09 27.31
N PRO A 166 4.93 33.38 27.68
CA PRO A 166 5.58 32.70 28.78
C PRO A 166 4.89 33.09 30.10
N GLN A 167 4.61 32.08 30.93
CA GLN A 167 4.34 32.26 32.36
C GLN A 167 5.66 32.21 33.13
#